data_AF-A0A221VZD0-F1
#
_entry.id   AF-A0A221VZD0-F1
#
_cell.length_a   1.000
_cell.length_b   1.000
_cell.length_c   1.000
_cell.angle_alpha   90.00
_cell.angle_beta   90.00
_cell.angle_gamma   90.00
#
_symmetry.space_group_name_H-M   'P 1'
#
loop_
_entity.id
_entity.type
_entity.pdbx_description
1 polymer ?
#
loop_
_entity_poly.entity_id
_entity_poly.type
_entity_poly.pdbx_seq_one_letter_code
_entity_poly.pdbx_strand_id
1 'polypeptide(L)'
;MSAADPTWFTVDAPPAAGLWLDRHLVRGTRPADGTRVTAACGRELRVGPTPECDVDGLRLTGLRPCWACAERAMGRAPGAATRHRATRHRATG
;
A
#
# COMPACT_ATOMS: atom_id res chain seq x y z
N MET A 1 9.74 5.40 -30.52
CA MET A 1 10.25 4.92 -29.22
C MET A 1 9.05 4.63 -28.35
N SER A 2 8.62 3.38 -28.27
CA SER A 2 7.51 3.01 -27.38
C SER A 2 8.01 3.17 -25.94
N ALA A 3 7.40 4.07 -25.17
CA ALA A 3 7.63 4.11 -23.74
C ALA A 3 7.28 2.72 -23.21
N ALA A 4 8.27 1.97 -22.73
CA ALA A 4 8.01 0.68 -22.11
C ALA A 4 6.98 0.91 -21.01
N ASP A 5 5.90 0.15 -21.03
CA ASP A 5 4.91 0.21 -19.96
C ASP A 5 5.65 0.10 -18.63
N PRO A 6 5.38 1.01 -17.67
CA PRO A 6 6.07 0.96 -16.39
C PRO A 6 5.83 -0.41 -15.78
N THR A 7 6.92 -1.14 -15.49
CA THR A 7 6.82 -2.42 -14.79
C THR A 7 6.29 -2.14 -13.38
N TRP A 8 5.32 -2.93 -12.94
CA TRP A 8 4.73 -2.83 -11.60
C TRP A 8 4.78 -4.20 -10.91
N PHE A 9 4.94 -4.21 -9.59
CA PHE A 9 4.72 -5.38 -8.75
C PHE A 9 3.86 -5.04 -7.54
N THR A 10 3.39 -6.06 -6.84
CA THR A 10 2.49 -5.93 -5.70
C THR A 10 3.15 -6.29 -4.38
N VAL A 11 2.84 -5.52 -3.33
CA VAL A 11 3.24 -5.79 -1.95
C VAL A 11 2.01 -5.73 -1.08
N ASP A 12 1.77 -6.79 -0.34
CA ASP A 12 0.64 -6.89 0.57
C ASP A 12 1.09 -6.41 1.96
N ALA A 13 0.25 -5.62 2.62
CA ALA A 13 0.57 -5.04 3.92
C ALA A 13 -0.66 -5.02 4.84
N PRO A 14 -0.46 -5.10 6.17
CA PRO A 14 -1.55 -4.88 7.11
C PRO A 14 -2.26 -3.56 6.83
N PRO A 15 -3.60 -3.55 6.94
CA PRO A 15 -4.35 -2.34 6.71
C PRO A 15 -4.05 -1.33 7.81
N ALA A 16 -4.36 -0.05 7.56
CA ALA A 16 -4.36 0.94 8.64
C ALA A 16 -5.45 0.63 9.69
N ALA A 17 -6.53 -0.06 9.28
CA ALA A 17 -7.61 -0.53 10.14
C ALA A 17 -8.35 -1.72 9.50
N GLY A 18 -8.80 -2.68 10.32
CA GLY A 18 -9.55 -3.87 9.90
C GLY A 18 -8.69 -5.13 9.77
N LEU A 19 -9.27 -6.21 9.24
CA LEU A 19 -8.66 -7.55 9.16
C LEU A 19 -8.20 -7.95 7.73
N TRP A 20 -8.24 -7.02 6.77
CA TRP A 20 -7.97 -7.31 5.36
C TRP A 20 -6.59 -6.81 4.95
N LEU A 21 -5.80 -7.63 4.26
CA LEU A 21 -4.53 -7.18 3.67
C LEU A 21 -4.80 -6.19 2.53
N ASP A 22 -4.12 -5.05 2.59
CA ASP A 22 -4.11 -4.08 1.50
C ASP A 22 -2.98 -4.43 0.52
N ARG A 23 -3.35 -4.68 -0.74
CA ARG A 23 -2.42 -4.92 -1.85
C ARG A 23 -2.00 -3.59 -2.47
N HIS A 24 -0.74 -3.24 -2.31
CA HIS A 24 -0.16 -2.01 -2.83
C HIS A 24 0.61 -2.25 -4.13
N LEU A 25 0.55 -1.28 -5.05
CA LEU A 25 1.34 -1.28 -6.28
C LEU A 25 2.65 -0.54 -6.07
N VAL A 26 3.75 -1.10 -6.57
CA VAL A 26 5.10 -0.53 -6.48
C VAL A 26 5.70 -0.51 -7.89
N ARG A 27 6.33 0.61 -8.26
CA ARG A 27 6.93 0.77 -9.59
C ARG A 27 8.29 0.08 -9.63
N GLY A 28 8.57 -0.61 -10.72
CA GLY A 28 9.85 -1.28 -10.99
C GLY A 28 9.76 -2.80 -10.87
N THR A 29 10.91 -3.42 -10.66
CA THR A 29 11.05 -4.86 -10.41
C THR A 29 11.02 -5.14 -8.91
N ARG A 30 10.51 -6.31 -8.51
CA ARG A 30 10.45 -6.71 -7.11
C ARG A 30 11.88 -6.93 -6.57
N PRO A 31 12.31 -6.21 -5.52
CA PRO A 31 13.61 -6.47 -4.88
C PRO A 31 13.53 -7.68 -3.93
N ALA A 32 14.64 -8.00 -3.27
CA ALA A 32 14.68 -9.06 -2.26
C ALA A 32 13.73 -8.79 -1.09
N ASP A 33 13.22 -9.85 -0.47
CA ASP A 33 12.40 -9.75 0.74
C ASP A 33 13.15 -9.01 1.87
N GLY A 34 12.41 -8.29 2.70
CA GLY A 34 12.92 -7.38 3.72
C GLY A 34 13.27 -5.98 3.19
N THR A 35 13.39 -5.79 1.87
CA THR A 35 13.71 -4.48 1.28
C THR A 35 12.57 -3.48 1.50
N ARG A 36 12.92 -2.23 1.85
CA ARG A 36 11.95 -1.13 1.93
C ARG A 36 11.62 -0.58 0.55
N VAL A 37 10.35 -0.38 0.27
CA VAL A 37 9.86 0.15 -1.00
C VAL A 37 8.75 1.17 -0.76
N THR A 38 8.58 2.09 -1.71
CA THR A 38 7.52 3.10 -1.66
C THR A 38 6.43 2.72 -2.65
N ALA A 39 5.22 2.47 -2.14
CA ALA A 39 4.06 2.20 -2.97
C ALA A 39 3.63 3.44 -3.78
N ALA A 40 2.89 3.22 -4.86
CA ALA A 40 2.28 4.28 -5.67
C ALA A 40 1.41 5.22 -4.84
N CYS A 41 0.79 4.74 -3.75
CA CYS A 41 0.03 5.58 -2.81
C CYS A 41 0.91 6.48 -1.91
N GLY A 42 2.23 6.29 -1.90
CA GLY A 42 3.19 7.01 -1.06
C GLY A 42 3.50 6.34 0.27
N ARG A 43 2.91 5.18 0.56
CA ARG A 43 3.17 4.41 1.79
C ARG A 43 4.51 3.67 1.66
N GLU A 44 5.35 3.77 2.69
CA GLU A 44 6.55 2.94 2.82
C GLU A 44 6.16 1.55 3.33
N LEU A 45 6.65 0.52 2.65
CA LEU A 45 6.35 -0.88 2.91
C LEU A 45 7.66 -1.69 2.97
N ARG A 46 7.64 -2.83 3.65
CA ARG A 46 8.69 -3.84 3.51
C ARG A 46 8.17 -4.94 2.59
N VAL A 47 8.99 -5.36 1.64
CA VAL A 47 8.68 -6.51 0.78
C VAL A 47 8.67 -7.75 1.67
N GLY A 48 7.49 -8.31 1.90
CA GLY A 48 7.33 -9.63 2.53
C GLY A 48 7.16 -10.72 1.48
N PRO A 49 7.15 -11.99 1.89
CA PRO A 49 6.73 -13.08 1.02
C PRO A 49 5.29 -12.84 0.53
N THR A 50 4.96 -13.31 -0.68
CA THR A 50 3.60 -13.27 -1.22
C THR A 50 2.66 -14.06 -0.29
N PRO A 51 1.53 -13.50 0.16
CA PRO A 51 0.88 -14.02 1.36
C PRO A 51 0.12 -15.32 1.13
N GLU A 52 0.59 -16.34 1.82
CA GLU A 52 -0.24 -17.07 2.80
C GLU A 52 0.23 -16.61 4.19
N CYS A 53 -0.08 -15.38 4.61
CA CYS A 53 0.48 -14.83 5.84
C CYS A 53 -0.47 -15.04 7.03
N ASP A 54 -0.09 -15.94 7.94
CA ASP A 54 -0.48 -15.88 9.35
C ASP A 54 0.28 -14.73 10.02
N VAL A 55 -0.45 -13.76 10.56
CA VAL A 55 0.12 -12.68 11.38
C VAL A 55 -0.37 -12.92 12.81
N ASP A 56 0.56 -13.11 13.76
CA ASP A 56 0.25 -13.36 15.18
C ASP A 56 -0.77 -14.49 15.42
N GLY A 57 -0.74 -15.54 14.59
CA GLY A 57 -1.67 -16.68 14.67
C GLY A 57 -3.09 -16.39 14.15
N LEU A 58 -3.33 -15.19 13.61
CA LEU A 58 -4.54 -14.86 12.86
C LEU A 58 -4.29 -15.02 11.37
N ARG A 59 -5.06 -15.92 10.76
CA ARG A 59 -5.11 -16.07 9.32
C ARG A 59 -5.80 -14.87 8.72
N LEU A 60 -5.07 -14.06 7.97
CA LEU A 60 -5.65 -12.95 7.21
C LEU A 60 -6.38 -13.54 6.00
N THR A 61 -7.71 -13.59 6.07
CA THR A 61 -8.57 -14.32 5.12
C THR A 61 -8.93 -13.52 3.87
N GLY A 62 -8.57 -12.23 3.80
CA GLY A 62 -9.00 -11.35 2.73
C GLY A 62 -7.87 -10.47 2.22
N LEU A 63 -7.70 -10.45 0.89
CA LEU A 63 -6.82 -9.54 0.19
C LEU A 63 -7.65 -8.58 -0.65
N ARG A 64 -7.41 -7.28 -0.51
CA ARG A 64 -8.05 -6.25 -1.34
C ARG A 64 -7.02 -5.29 -1.94
N PRO A 65 -7.26 -4.72 -3.12
CA PRO A 65 -6.43 -3.63 -3.62
C PRO A 65 -6.46 -2.43 -2.67
N CYS A 66 -5.30 -1.82 -2.42
CA CYS A 66 -5.25 -0.50 -1.79
C CYS A 66 -5.99 0.49 -2.69
N TRP A 67 -7.03 1.13 -2.17
CA TRP A 67 -7.88 2.07 -2.93
C TRP A 67 -7.07 3.13 -3.68
N ALA A 68 -6.11 3.77 -3.00
CA ALA A 68 -5.28 4.81 -3.61
C ALA A 68 -4.34 4.28 -4.71
N CYS A 69 -3.86 3.04 -4.58
CA CYS A 69 -3.09 2.39 -5.64
C CYS A 69 -3.99 2.02 -6.83
N ALA A 70 -5.20 1.52 -6.57
CA ALA A 70 -6.17 1.19 -7.61
C ALA A 70 -6.58 2.42 -8.42
N GLU A 71 -6.87 3.55 -7.77
CA GLU A 71 -7.15 4.83 -8.45
C GLU A 71 -5.99 5.26 -9.36
N ARG A 72 -4.75 5.17 -8.87
CA ARG A 72 -3.56 5.49 -9.68
C ARG A 72 -3.37 4.55 -10.87
N ALA A 73 -3.65 3.26 -10.71
CA ALA A 73 -3.58 2.29 -11.81
C ALA A 73 -4.62 2.56 -12.89
N MET A 74 -5.80 3.07 -12.51
CA MET A 74 -6.86 3.50 -13.43
C MET A 74 -6.57 4.85 -14.11
N GLY A 75 -5.39 5.44 -13.89
CA GLY A 75 -5.04 6.76 -14.41
C GLY A 75 -5.80 7.91 -13.75
N ARG A 76 -6.53 7.64 -12.65
CA ARG A 76 -7.21 8.66 -11.86
C ARG A 76 -6.17 9.27 -10.93
N ALA A 77 -5.84 10.53 -11.17
CA ALA A 77 -5.09 11.31 -10.19
C ALA A 77 -5.90 11.27 -8.88
N PRO A 78 -5.27 11.06 -7.71
CA PRO A 78 -6.01 11.13 -6.46
C PRO A 78 -6.65 12.51 -6.40
N GLY A 79 -7.98 12.55 -6.57
CA GLY A 79 -8.79 13.71 -6.26
C GLY A 79 -8.39 14.12 -4.85
N ALA A 80 -7.96 15.38 -4.73
CA ALA A 80 -7.39 15.99 -3.54
C ALA A 80 -7.80 15.22 -2.29
N ALA A 81 -6.84 14.52 -1.67
CA ALA A 81 -7.06 13.99 -0.34
C ALA A 81 -7.57 15.17 0.48
N THR A 82 -8.85 15.11 0.88
CA THR A 82 -9.37 15.94 1.95
C THR A 82 -8.35 15.79 3.04
N ARG A 83 -7.61 16.87 3.31
CA ARG A 83 -6.63 16.88 4.40
C ARG A 83 -7.45 16.56 5.62
N HIS A 84 -7.47 15.31 6.06
CA HIS A 84 -7.75 14.99 7.45
C HIS A 84 -6.55 15.56 8.19
N ARG A 85 -6.64 16.88 8.40
CA ARG A 85 -5.87 17.63 9.36
C ARG A 85 -6.12 16.88 10.66
N ALA A 86 -5.17 16.04 11.05
CA ALA A 86 -5.08 15.58 12.42
C ALA A 86 -4.90 16.86 13.24
N THR A 87 -6.01 17.45 13.68
CA THR A 87 -6.02 18.45 14.73
C THR A 87 -5.46 17.75 15.95
N ARG A 88 -4.14 17.91 16.16
CA ARG A 88 -3.53 17.70 17.45
C ARG A 88 -4.27 18.63 18.41
N HIS A 89 -5.23 18.09 19.17
CA HIS A 89 -5.71 18.76 20.36
C HIS A 89 -4.55 18.79 21.33
N ARG A 90 -3.90 19.95 21.40
CA ARG A 90 -2.93 20.28 22.44
C ARG A 90 -3.75 20.38 23.73
N ALA A 91 -3.69 19.36 24.57
CA ALA A 91 -4.15 19.45 25.94
C ALA A 91 -3.20 20.42 26.66
N THR A 92 -3.66 21.66 26.85
CA THR A 92 -3.17 22.55 27.91
C THR A 92 -4.00 22.24 29.14
N GLY A 93 -3.32 21.90 30.24
CA GLY A 93 -3.92 21.51 31.52
C GLY A 93 -4.39 22.69 32.35
#